data_AF-A0A0B3XQW3-F1
#
_entry.id   AF-A0A0B3XQW3-F1
#
_cell.length_a   1.000
_cell.length_b   1.000
_cell.length_c   1.000
_cell.angle_alpha   90.00
_cell.angle_beta   90.00
_cell.angle_gamma   90.00
#
_symmetry.space_group_name_H-M   'P 1'
#
loop_
_entity.id
_entity.type
_entity.pdbx_description
1 polymer ?
#
loop_
_entity_poly.entity_id
_entity_poly.type
_entity_poly.pdbx_seq_one_letter_code
_entity_poly.pdbx_strand_id
1 'polypeptide(L)'
;DTQTGSLISYSPKNGATDVALNAVFTADFSERIDPTSLTSESFRLYNNTESRNEAATLSLSTDGKRVTLTPDALLEEGHRYTLYISWGTYLKDIAGNNVGSYHQYTFTAGDVEDAQAPSVLSNNLSQGLTDVPVNAPVRLLLNESLAAHCVNEETVSLHSSAGAVAGSVTLSSDRRTITFTPDAHLMAGENYE
;
A
#
# COMPACT_ATOMS: atom_id res chain seq x y z
N ASP A 1 26.68 -11.00 -0.52
CA ASP A 1 25.84 -10.00 0.16
C ASP A 1 25.61 -10.48 1.58
N THR A 2 25.75 -9.60 2.58
CA THR A 2 25.49 -9.91 4.00
C THR A 2 24.49 -8.95 4.62
N GLN A 3 23.88 -8.05 3.82
CA GLN A 3 22.84 -7.16 4.31
C GLN A 3 21.56 -7.96 4.51
N THR A 4 20.79 -7.61 5.54
CA THR A 4 19.44 -8.16 5.73
C THR A 4 18.45 -7.15 5.18
N GLY A 5 17.53 -7.62 4.34
CA GLY A 5 16.44 -6.79 3.87
C GLY A 5 15.44 -6.46 4.98
N SER A 6 14.54 -5.52 4.74
CA SER A 6 13.47 -5.11 5.65
C SER A 6 12.12 -5.05 4.95
N LEU A 7 11.04 -5.10 5.72
CA LEU A 7 9.69 -4.77 5.25
C LEU A 7 9.55 -3.25 5.14
N ILE A 8 9.16 -2.76 3.97
CA ILE A 8 8.98 -1.33 3.66
C ILE A 8 7.52 -0.91 3.83
N SER A 9 6.61 -1.72 3.31
CA SER A 9 5.19 -1.35 3.16
C SER A 9 4.34 -2.61 3.17
N TYR A 10 3.07 -2.49 3.55
CA TYR A 10 2.11 -3.60 3.50
C TYR A 10 0.68 -3.09 3.31
N SER A 11 -0.23 -3.92 2.82
CA SER A 11 -1.64 -3.60 2.67
C SER A 11 -2.51 -4.85 2.83
N PRO A 12 -3.74 -4.75 3.40
CA PRO A 12 -4.37 -3.60 4.05
C PRO A 12 -3.63 -3.09 5.30
N LYS A 13 -4.08 -1.96 5.84
CA LYS A 13 -3.52 -1.40 7.08
C LYS A 13 -3.82 -2.33 8.26
N ASN A 14 -2.88 -2.43 9.20
CA ASN A 14 -3.13 -3.10 10.46
C ASN A 14 -4.25 -2.41 11.25
N GLY A 15 -5.19 -3.20 11.74
CA GLY A 15 -6.38 -2.76 12.45
C GLY A 15 -7.46 -2.17 11.54
N ALA A 16 -7.36 -2.33 10.22
CA ALA A 16 -8.42 -1.90 9.31
C ALA A 16 -9.74 -2.62 9.61
N THR A 17 -10.83 -1.87 9.59
CA THR A 17 -12.20 -2.38 9.53
C THR A 17 -12.71 -2.25 8.10
N ASP A 18 -13.81 -2.93 7.78
CA ASP A 18 -14.49 -2.82 6.49
C ASP A 18 -13.58 -3.15 5.30
N VAL A 19 -12.65 -4.08 5.49
CA VAL A 19 -11.80 -4.58 4.39
C VAL A 19 -12.66 -5.38 3.43
N ALA A 20 -12.59 -5.07 2.14
CA ALA A 20 -13.40 -5.70 1.11
C ALA A 20 -13.28 -7.23 1.10
N LEU A 21 -14.39 -7.93 0.78
CA LEU A 21 -14.43 -9.39 0.77
C LEU A 21 -13.48 -10.02 -0.27
N ASN A 22 -13.14 -9.28 -1.32
CA ASN A 22 -12.20 -9.67 -2.38
C ASN A 22 -10.81 -9.03 -2.20
N ALA A 23 -10.45 -8.60 -0.99
CA ALA A 23 -9.19 -7.90 -0.74
C ALA A 23 -7.95 -8.71 -1.14
N VAL A 24 -6.99 -8.00 -1.72
CA VAL A 24 -5.66 -8.50 -2.06
C VAL A 24 -4.64 -7.96 -1.06
N PHE A 25 -3.74 -8.82 -0.59
CA PHE A 25 -2.74 -8.50 0.41
C PHE A 25 -1.39 -8.29 -0.26
N THR A 26 -0.69 -7.22 0.10
CA THR A 26 0.63 -6.91 -0.48
C THR A 26 1.62 -6.56 0.62
N ALA A 27 2.90 -6.85 0.36
CA ALA A 27 4.02 -6.44 1.18
C ALA A 27 5.22 -6.12 0.29
N ASP A 28 5.80 -4.92 0.46
CA ASP A 28 7.03 -4.51 -0.21
C ASP A 28 8.22 -4.66 0.72
N PHE A 29 9.33 -5.11 0.15
CA PHE A 29 10.58 -5.35 0.85
C PHE A 29 11.71 -4.54 0.24
N SER A 30 12.74 -4.24 1.03
CA SER A 30 13.90 -3.48 0.56
C SER A 30 14.74 -4.26 -0.45
N GLU A 31 14.65 -5.59 -0.40
CA GLU A 31 15.44 -6.53 -1.19
C GLU A 31 14.59 -7.54 -1.93
N ARG A 32 15.19 -8.11 -2.98
CA ARG A 32 14.55 -9.12 -3.81
C ARG A 32 14.40 -10.41 -3.01
N ILE A 33 13.18 -10.93 -2.95
CA ILE A 33 12.86 -12.19 -2.30
C ILE A 33 13.29 -13.37 -3.19
N ASP A 34 13.92 -14.37 -2.58
CA ASP A 34 14.08 -15.70 -3.18
C ASP A 34 12.71 -16.38 -3.25
N PRO A 35 12.19 -16.66 -4.47
CA PRO A 35 10.89 -17.28 -4.64
C PRO A 35 10.75 -18.63 -3.94
N THR A 36 11.84 -19.36 -3.69
CA THR A 36 11.80 -20.65 -2.99
C THR A 36 11.52 -20.50 -1.49
N SER A 37 11.74 -19.31 -0.93
CA SER A 37 11.40 -18.98 0.46
C SER A 37 9.96 -18.47 0.61
N LEU A 38 9.28 -18.12 -0.49
CA LEU A 38 7.90 -17.64 -0.47
C LEU A 38 6.93 -18.83 -0.52
N THR A 39 6.34 -19.16 0.62
CA THR A 39 5.45 -20.30 0.83
C THR A 39 4.32 -19.91 1.77
N SER A 40 3.33 -20.80 1.95
CA SER A 40 2.27 -20.63 2.95
C SER A 40 2.77 -20.65 4.41
N GLU A 41 4.05 -20.96 4.67
CA GLU A 41 4.63 -20.84 6.02
C GLU A 41 5.33 -19.50 6.25
N SER A 42 5.76 -18.82 5.18
CA SER A 42 6.41 -17.51 5.25
C SER A 42 5.47 -16.34 4.95
N PHE A 43 4.38 -16.55 4.21
CA PHE A 43 3.39 -15.52 3.93
C PHE A 43 1.99 -16.14 3.87
N ARG A 44 1.16 -15.89 4.88
CA ARG A 44 -0.16 -16.54 4.97
C ARG A 44 -1.24 -15.66 5.58
N LEU A 45 -2.47 -15.95 5.20
CA LEU A 45 -3.67 -15.38 5.78
C LEU A 45 -4.32 -16.40 6.73
N TYR A 46 -4.59 -15.98 7.96
CA TYR A 46 -5.23 -16.80 8.98
C TYR A 46 -6.55 -16.18 9.41
N ASN A 47 -7.61 -16.96 9.38
CA ASN A 47 -8.93 -16.59 9.86
C ASN A 47 -9.00 -16.86 11.36
N ASN A 48 -8.95 -15.79 12.16
CA ASN A 48 -8.97 -15.90 13.62
C ASN A 48 -10.35 -16.30 14.15
N THR A 49 -11.42 -15.98 13.43
CA THR A 49 -12.79 -16.35 13.82
C THR A 49 -12.99 -17.86 13.69
N GLU A 50 -12.60 -18.43 12.55
CA GLU A 50 -12.73 -19.87 12.26
C GLU A 50 -11.53 -20.70 12.74
N SER A 51 -10.48 -20.04 13.23
CA SER A 51 -9.24 -20.66 13.67
C SER A 51 -8.54 -21.54 12.61
N ARG A 52 -8.57 -21.13 11.34
CA ARG A 52 -7.98 -21.87 10.20
C ARG A 52 -7.12 -20.99 9.30
N ASN A 53 -6.20 -21.60 8.55
CA ASN A 53 -5.51 -20.91 7.45
C ASN A 53 -6.46 -20.79 6.26
N GLU A 54 -6.42 -19.65 5.58
CA GLU A 54 -7.11 -19.46 4.31
C GLU A 54 -6.23 -19.90 3.14
N ALA A 55 -6.84 -20.61 2.19
CA ALA A 55 -6.17 -20.95 0.93
C ALA A 55 -5.96 -19.69 0.11
N ALA A 56 -4.76 -19.52 -0.44
CA ALA A 56 -4.39 -18.34 -1.18
C ALA A 56 -3.25 -18.61 -2.16
N THR A 57 -3.27 -17.85 -3.24
CA THR A 57 -2.21 -17.82 -4.24
C THR A 57 -1.18 -16.74 -3.90
N LEU A 58 0.10 -17.09 -3.94
CA LEU A 58 1.23 -16.17 -3.72
C LEU A 58 1.90 -15.82 -5.04
N SER A 59 2.28 -14.55 -5.21
CA SER A 59 3.05 -14.09 -6.36
C SER A 59 4.09 -13.04 -5.98
N LEU A 60 5.12 -12.91 -6.82
CA LEU A 60 6.16 -11.88 -6.71
C LEU A 60 6.06 -10.91 -7.88
N SER A 61 6.28 -9.64 -7.62
CA SER A 61 6.50 -8.63 -8.68
C SER A 61 7.72 -8.95 -9.54
N THR A 62 7.82 -8.30 -10.71
CA THR A 62 8.91 -8.51 -11.66
C THR A 62 10.30 -8.19 -11.08
N ASP A 63 10.39 -7.16 -10.25
CA ASP A 63 11.61 -6.81 -9.51
C ASP A 63 11.87 -7.75 -8.32
N GLY A 64 10.87 -8.57 -7.96
CA GLY A 64 10.87 -9.56 -6.88
C GLY A 64 10.86 -8.94 -5.48
N LYS A 65 10.49 -7.67 -5.35
CA LYS A 65 10.46 -6.95 -4.06
C LYS A 65 9.07 -6.84 -3.44
N ARG A 66 8.01 -7.15 -4.18
CA ARG A 66 6.63 -7.18 -3.66
C ARG A 66 6.09 -8.60 -3.68
N VAL A 67 5.63 -9.04 -2.52
CA VAL A 67 4.80 -10.24 -2.37
C VAL A 67 3.34 -9.84 -2.44
N THR A 68 2.55 -10.59 -3.21
CA THR A 68 1.09 -10.48 -3.26
C THR A 68 0.47 -11.80 -2.85
N LEU A 69 -0.49 -11.76 -1.93
CA LEU A 69 -1.34 -12.88 -1.53
C LEU A 69 -2.78 -12.57 -1.96
N THR A 70 -3.36 -13.45 -2.75
CA THR A 70 -4.75 -13.38 -3.20
C THR A 70 -5.48 -14.60 -2.62
N PRO A 71 -6.45 -14.41 -1.71
CA PRO A 71 -7.30 -15.51 -1.24
C PRO A 71 -7.99 -16.22 -2.41
N ASP A 72 -8.07 -17.55 -2.34
CA ASP A 72 -8.70 -18.34 -3.41
C ASP A 72 -10.25 -18.26 -3.35
N ALA A 73 -10.79 -17.83 -2.22
CA ALA A 73 -12.21 -17.55 -1.98
C ALA A 73 -12.38 -16.17 -1.33
N LEU A 74 -13.59 -15.60 -1.46
CA LEU A 74 -13.94 -14.37 -0.75
C LEU A 74 -13.77 -14.55 0.76
N LEU A 75 -13.36 -13.47 1.42
CA LEU A 75 -13.40 -13.38 2.87
C LEU A 75 -14.84 -13.45 3.37
N GLU A 76 -15.00 -13.79 4.63
CA GLU A 76 -16.30 -13.92 5.28
C GLU A 76 -16.61 -12.63 6.05
N GLU A 77 -17.84 -12.13 5.92
CA GLU A 77 -18.28 -10.88 6.53
C GLU A 77 -18.07 -10.86 8.05
N GLY A 78 -17.50 -9.77 8.56
CA GLY A 78 -17.28 -9.56 10.00
C GLY A 78 -16.20 -10.47 10.61
N HIS A 79 -15.60 -11.38 9.84
CA HIS A 79 -14.54 -12.23 10.34
C HIS A 79 -13.25 -11.42 10.54
N ARG A 80 -12.50 -11.80 11.59
CA ARG A 80 -11.20 -11.22 11.88
C ARG A 80 -10.11 -12.10 11.30
N TYR A 81 -9.20 -11.48 10.58
CA TYR A 81 -8.09 -12.15 9.93
C TYR A 81 -6.74 -11.59 10.39
N THR A 82 -5.71 -12.40 10.25
CA THR A 82 -4.30 -12.03 10.48
C THR A 82 -3.47 -12.40 9.26
N LEU A 83 -2.80 -11.42 8.66
CA LEU A 83 -1.73 -11.64 7.70
C LEU A 83 -0.42 -11.86 8.48
N TYR A 84 0.19 -13.03 8.30
CA TYR A 84 1.47 -13.39 8.89
C TYR A 84 2.57 -13.32 7.84
N ILE A 85 3.68 -12.67 8.21
CA ILE A 85 4.91 -12.59 7.43
C ILE A 85 6.04 -13.17 8.27
N SER A 86 6.79 -14.13 7.71
CA SER A 86 7.88 -14.84 8.37
C SER A 86 7.48 -15.50 9.72
N TRP A 87 6.31 -16.14 9.78
CA TRP A 87 5.82 -16.83 11.00
C TRP A 87 6.43 -18.23 11.19
N GLY A 88 6.22 -19.12 10.21
CA GLY A 88 6.69 -20.51 10.26
C GLY A 88 8.12 -20.64 9.71
N THR A 89 8.39 -19.92 8.63
CA THR A 89 9.71 -19.84 7.99
C THR A 89 10.01 -18.41 7.56
N TYR A 90 11.27 -17.99 7.60
CA TYR A 90 11.67 -16.66 7.14
C TYR A 90 11.62 -16.54 5.61
N LEU A 91 11.15 -15.38 5.13
CA LEU A 91 11.48 -14.91 3.78
C LEU A 91 12.99 -14.65 3.69
N LYS A 92 13.57 -15.00 2.55
CA LYS A 92 15.00 -14.84 2.28
C LYS A 92 15.27 -14.05 1.02
N ASP A 93 16.44 -13.44 0.95
CA ASP A 93 17.00 -12.87 -0.28
C ASP A 93 17.66 -13.98 -1.13
N ILE A 94 18.14 -13.60 -2.32
CA ILE A 94 18.85 -14.51 -3.25
C ILE A 94 20.19 -15.01 -2.68
N ALA A 95 20.78 -14.31 -1.71
CA ALA A 95 22.01 -14.71 -1.04
C ALA A 95 21.76 -15.63 0.18
N GLY A 96 20.49 -15.89 0.54
CA GLY A 96 20.08 -16.71 1.66
C GLY A 96 19.96 -15.97 3.00
N ASN A 97 20.10 -14.64 3.03
CA ASN A 97 19.88 -13.81 4.22
C ASN A 97 18.38 -13.63 4.46
N ASN A 98 17.98 -13.46 5.72
CA ASN A 98 16.58 -13.17 6.02
C ASN A 98 16.19 -11.77 5.54
N VAL A 99 15.00 -11.65 4.97
CA VAL A 99 14.40 -10.37 4.58
C VAL A 99 13.28 -10.04 5.56
N GLY A 100 13.54 -9.07 6.43
CA GLY A 100 12.65 -8.66 7.51
C GLY A 100 12.65 -9.63 8.68
N SER A 101 11.78 -9.32 9.64
CA SER A 101 11.51 -10.17 10.81
C SER A 101 10.09 -10.71 10.74
N TYR A 102 9.69 -11.46 11.76
CA TYR A 102 8.29 -11.83 11.95
C TYR A 102 7.41 -10.59 12.09
N HIS A 103 6.35 -10.52 11.28
CA HIS A 103 5.31 -9.50 11.37
C HIS A 103 3.92 -10.14 11.33
N GLN A 104 2.96 -9.50 12.01
CA GLN A 104 1.55 -9.87 11.96
C GLN A 104 0.68 -8.62 11.86
N TYR A 105 -0.32 -8.67 10.99
CA TYR A 105 -1.28 -7.58 10.79
C TYR A 105 -2.69 -8.12 10.85
N THR A 106 -3.50 -7.56 11.73
CA THR A 106 -4.90 -7.95 11.89
C THR A 106 -5.82 -7.01 11.14
N PHE A 107 -6.95 -7.50 10.65
CA PHE A 107 -8.02 -6.67 10.10
C PHE A 107 -9.37 -7.40 10.22
N THR A 108 -10.46 -6.67 10.00
CA THR A 108 -11.82 -7.22 9.97
C THR A 108 -12.41 -7.01 8.58
N ALA A 109 -12.95 -8.09 8.00
CA ALA A 109 -13.65 -8.03 6.73
C ALA A 109 -14.99 -7.28 6.88
N GLY A 110 -15.30 -6.44 5.91
CA GLY A 110 -16.60 -5.77 5.79
C GLY A 110 -17.67 -6.68 5.21
N ASP A 111 -18.67 -6.10 4.56
CA ASP A 111 -19.84 -6.78 3.98
C ASP A 111 -19.91 -6.63 2.44
N VAL A 112 -18.94 -5.92 1.84
CA VAL A 112 -18.92 -5.61 0.41
C VAL A 112 -17.65 -6.07 -0.28
N GLU A 113 -17.80 -6.48 -1.54
CA GLU A 113 -16.68 -6.59 -2.48
C GLU A 113 -16.33 -5.20 -3.01
N ASP A 114 -15.03 -4.98 -3.24
CA ASP A 114 -14.56 -3.79 -3.94
C ASP A 114 -14.57 -4.03 -5.45
N ALA A 115 -15.37 -3.22 -6.15
CA ALA A 115 -15.46 -3.20 -7.60
C ALA A 115 -15.37 -1.77 -8.17
N GLN A 116 -15.00 -0.79 -7.35
CA GLN A 116 -14.97 0.61 -7.74
C GLN A 116 -13.53 1.13 -7.64
N ALA A 117 -13.12 1.96 -8.61
CA ALA A 117 -11.83 2.62 -8.50
C ALA A 117 -11.91 3.75 -7.44
N PRO A 118 -10.78 4.07 -6.77
CA PRO A 118 -10.71 5.20 -5.87
C PRO A 118 -11.10 6.52 -6.55
N SER A 119 -11.82 7.35 -5.83
CA SER A 119 -12.26 8.67 -6.29
C SER A 119 -11.92 9.75 -5.26
N VAL A 120 -11.62 10.95 -5.77
CA VAL A 120 -11.36 12.13 -4.94
C VAL A 120 -12.69 12.68 -4.42
N LEU A 121 -12.88 12.65 -3.10
CA LEU A 121 -14.01 13.28 -2.42
C LEU A 121 -13.84 14.79 -2.30
N SER A 122 -12.63 15.25 -1.98
CA SER A 122 -12.34 16.67 -1.85
C SER A 122 -10.86 16.96 -2.06
N ASN A 123 -10.56 18.20 -2.45
CA ASN A 123 -9.22 18.75 -2.52
C ASN A 123 -9.18 20.10 -1.80
N ASN A 124 -8.01 20.49 -1.31
CA ASN A 124 -7.84 21.82 -0.69
C ASN A 124 -7.71 22.94 -1.72
N LEU A 125 -7.40 22.60 -2.98
CA LEU A 125 -7.27 23.51 -4.10
C LEU A 125 -8.28 23.11 -5.18
N SER A 126 -9.46 23.74 -5.17
CA SER A 126 -10.51 23.48 -6.16
C SER A 126 -10.06 23.91 -7.55
N GLN A 127 -10.61 23.26 -8.58
CA GLN A 127 -10.35 23.63 -9.97
C GLN A 127 -10.61 25.13 -10.21
N GLY A 128 -9.62 25.82 -10.80
CA GLY A 128 -9.72 27.25 -11.12
C GLY A 128 -9.46 28.20 -9.95
N LEU A 129 -9.01 27.70 -8.79
CA LEU A 129 -8.63 28.55 -7.67
C LEU A 129 -7.45 29.46 -8.05
N THR A 130 -7.61 30.77 -7.91
CA THR A 130 -6.55 31.77 -8.10
C THR A 130 -5.98 32.22 -6.75
N ASP A 131 -4.89 32.99 -6.79
CA ASP A 131 -4.23 33.54 -5.59
C ASP A 131 -3.79 32.49 -4.55
N VAL A 132 -3.45 31.29 -5.04
CA VAL A 132 -2.91 30.20 -4.21
C VAL A 132 -1.47 30.54 -3.78
N PRO A 133 -1.12 30.43 -2.48
CA PRO A 133 0.25 30.61 -2.03
C PRO A 133 1.23 29.67 -2.73
N VAL A 134 2.37 30.18 -3.17
CA VAL A 134 3.40 29.40 -3.89
C VAL A 134 4.03 28.26 -3.09
N ASN A 135 3.78 28.18 -1.79
CA ASN A 135 4.23 27.11 -0.90
C ASN A 135 3.07 26.20 -0.44
N ALA A 136 1.90 26.29 -1.06
CA ALA A 136 0.75 25.49 -0.68
C ALA A 136 0.95 24.01 -1.03
N PRO A 137 0.79 23.07 -0.08
CA PRO A 137 0.73 21.66 -0.41
C PRO A 137 -0.61 21.32 -1.07
N VAL A 138 -0.62 20.37 -2.00
CA VAL A 138 -1.84 19.82 -2.60
C VAL A 138 -2.30 18.63 -1.77
N ARG A 139 -3.57 18.61 -1.38
CA ARG A 139 -4.17 17.55 -0.57
C ARG A 139 -5.42 17.01 -1.24
N LEU A 140 -5.49 15.69 -1.38
CA LEU A 140 -6.62 14.96 -1.96
C LEU A 140 -7.17 13.98 -0.91
N LEU A 141 -8.44 14.12 -0.54
CA LEU A 141 -9.16 13.15 0.27
C LEU A 141 -9.89 12.17 -0.64
N LEU A 142 -9.70 10.88 -0.40
CA LEU A 142 -10.26 9.78 -1.19
C LEU A 142 -11.47 9.13 -0.48
N ASN A 143 -12.34 8.53 -1.28
CA ASN A 143 -13.51 7.78 -0.81
C ASN A 143 -13.15 6.49 -0.07
N GLU A 144 -11.95 5.96 -0.29
CA GLU A 144 -11.49 4.70 0.29
C GLU A 144 -9.99 4.71 0.63
N SER A 145 -9.56 3.69 1.37
CA SER A 145 -8.16 3.50 1.75
C SER A 145 -7.36 2.92 0.59
N LEU A 146 -6.23 3.54 0.23
CA LEU A 146 -5.31 3.00 -0.76
C LEU A 146 -4.32 1.98 -0.19
N ALA A 147 -3.85 1.07 -1.03
CA ALA A 147 -2.62 0.34 -0.73
C ALA A 147 -1.43 1.32 -0.72
N ALA A 148 -0.61 1.26 0.33
CA ALA A 148 0.45 2.25 0.55
C ALA A 148 1.42 2.36 -0.63
N HIS A 149 1.70 1.25 -1.31
CA HIS A 149 2.63 1.17 -2.43
C HIS A 149 2.11 1.82 -3.72
N CYS A 150 0.79 2.03 -3.84
CA CYS A 150 0.18 2.69 -4.99
C CYS A 150 0.39 4.21 -4.96
N VAL A 151 0.89 4.77 -3.85
CA VAL A 151 1.07 6.22 -3.67
C VAL A 151 2.56 6.54 -3.68
N ASN A 152 3.03 7.07 -4.80
CA ASN A 152 4.43 7.45 -5.02
C ASN A 152 4.48 8.55 -6.11
N GLU A 153 5.69 8.99 -6.45
CA GLU A 153 5.91 10.08 -7.42
C GLU A 153 5.55 9.70 -8.88
N GLU A 154 5.40 8.41 -9.20
CA GLU A 154 4.95 7.96 -10.53
C GLU A 154 3.42 8.00 -10.65
N THR A 155 2.69 7.86 -9.54
CA THR A 155 1.23 7.83 -9.52
C THR A 155 0.59 9.14 -9.09
N VAL A 156 1.36 10.01 -8.41
CA VAL A 156 0.94 11.33 -7.97
C VAL A 156 2.04 12.34 -8.33
N SER A 157 1.75 13.19 -9.30
CA SER A 157 2.64 14.25 -9.74
C SER A 157 1.87 15.58 -9.86
N LEU A 158 2.60 16.68 -9.72
CA LEU A 158 2.10 18.02 -10.00
C LEU A 158 2.80 18.52 -11.26
N HIS A 159 2.05 19.05 -12.21
CA HIS A 159 2.57 19.52 -13.49
C HIS A 159 2.29 21.01 -13.68
N SER A 160 3.12 21.65 -14.51
CA SER A 160 2.93 23.00 -15.02
C SER A 160 3.23 23.03 -16.52
N SER A 161 3.10 24.19 -17.13
CA SER A 161 3.50 24.43 -18.53
C SER A 161 4.99 24.08 -18.80
N ALA A 162 5.84 24.17 -17.77
CA ALA A 162 7.27 23.85 -17.84
C ALA A 162 7.60 22.37 -17.61
N GLY A 163 6.60 21.54 -17.26
CA GLY A 163 6.75 20.13 -16.95
C GLY A 163 6.44 19.77 -15.50
N ALA A 164 6.89 18.59 -15.07
CA ALA A 164 6.67 18.06 -13.73
C ALA A 164 7.38 18.91 -12.67
N VAL A 165 6.69 19.18 -11.58
CA VAL A 165 7.20 19.87 -10.40
C VAL A 165 7.81 18.82 -9.46
N ALA A 166 9.04 19.05 -9.03
CA ALA A 166 9.67 18.21 -8.00
C ALA A 166 8.97 18.40 -6.65
N GLY A 167 8.71 17.29 -5.97
CA GLY A 167 8.05 17.30 -4.67
C GLY A 167 7.95 15.90 -4.09
N SER A 168 7.50 15.85 -2.84
CA SER A 168 7.30 14.60 -2.11
C SER A 168 5.82 14.27 -1.98
N VAL A 169 5.50 12.98 -2.07
CA VAL A 169 4.15 12.45 -1.90
C VAL A 169 4.07 11.70 -0.57
N THR A 170 3.04 11.99 0.22
CA THR A 170 2.75 11.25 1.45
C THR A 170 1.32 10.76 1.47
N LEU A 171 1.11 9.60 2.09
CA LEU A 171 -0.20 9.03 2.36
C LEU A 171 -0.47 9.09 3.86
N SER A 172 -1.63 9.59 4.25
CA SER A 172 -2.04 9.66 5.66
C SER A 172 -2.12 8.28 6.31
N SER A 173 -2.10 8.26 7.65
CA SER A 173 -2.10 7.00 8.41
C SER A 173 -3.38 6.19 8.25
N ASP A 174 -4.52 6.81 7.93
CA ASP A 174 -5.78 6.15 7.55
C ASP A 174 -5.83 5.74 6.08
N ARG A 175 -4.79 6.07 5.30
CA ARG A 175 -4.60 5.77 3.88
C ARG A 175 -5.62 6.39 2.94
N ARG A 176 -6.26 7.50 3.36
CA ARG A 176 -7.29 8.19 2.57
C ARG A 176 -6.89 9.58 2.09
N THR A 177 -5.84 10.18 2.62
CA THR A 177 -5.39 11.52 2.23
C THR A 177 -4.01 11.47 1.60
N ILE A 178 -3.92 11.83 0.32
CA ILE A 178 -2.66 12.05 -0.37
C ILE A 178 -2.26 13.51 -0.17
N THR A 179 -1.00 13.77 0.16
CA THR A 179 -0.43 15.13 0.20
C THR A 179 0.81 15.19 -0.69
N PHE A 180 0.77 16.06 -1.70
CA PHE A 180 1.93 16.45 -2.48
C PHE A 180 2.50 17.76 -1.93
N THR A 181 3.79 17.77 -1.62
CA THR A 181 4.51 18.97 -1.12
C THR A 181 5.62 19.31 -2.11
N PRO A 182 5.54 20.45 -2.82
CA PRO A 182 6.62 20.91 -3.69
C PRO A 182 7.93 21.09 -2.91
N ASP A 183 9.06 20.68 -3.50
CA ASP A 183 10.38 20.81 -2.87
C ASP A 183 10.86 22.28 -2.81
N ALA A 184 10.35 23.09 -3.73
CA ALA A 184 10.62 24.51 -3.83
C ALA A 184 9.30 25.28 -4.01
N HIS A 185 9.34 26.59 -3.76
CA HIS A 185 8.20 27.45 -4.05
C HIS A 185 7.83 27.37 -5.53
N LEU A 186 6.52 27.23 -5.79
CA LEU A 186 5.93 27.30 -7.12
C LEU A 186 6.17 28.68 -7.75
N MET A 187 6.15 28.74 -9.07
CA MET A 187 6.27 29.98 -9.82
C MET A 187 4.93 30.73 -9.77
N ALA A 188 4.97 32.01 -9.45
CA ALA A 188 3.77 32.84 -9.44
C ALA A 188 3.26 33.09 -10.86
N GLY A 189 1.93 33.06 -11.04
CA GLY A 189 1.28 33.32 -12.33
C GLY A 189 1.20 32.13 -13.28
N GLU A 190 1.66 30.96 -12.85
CA GLU A 190 1.53 29.70 -13.60
C GLU A 190 0.27 28.91 -13.21
N ASN A 191 -0.18 28.08 -14.14
CA ASN A 191 -1.19 27.06 -13.86
C ASN A 191 -0.53 25.74 -13.49
N TYR A 192 -1.16 25.03 -12.55
CA TYR A 192 -0.72 23.72 -12.10
C TYR A 192 -1.87 22.71 -12.18
N GLU A 193 -1.57 21.47 -12.55
CA GLU A 193 -2.50 20.34 -12.63
C GLU A 193 -1.92 19.05 -12.04
#